data_AF-A0A7C1EXA9-F1
#
_entry.id   AF-A0A7C1EXA9-F1
#
_cell.length_a   1.000
_cell.length_b   1.000
_cell.length_c   1.000
_cell.angle_alpha   90.00
_cell.angle_beta   90.00
_cell.angle_gamma   90.00
#
_symmetry.space_group_name_H-M   'P 1'
#
loop_
_entity.id
_entity.type
_entity.pdbx_description
1 polymer ?
#
loop_
_entity_poly.entity_id
_entity_poly.type
_entity_poly.pdbx_seq_one_letter_code
_entity_poly.pdbx_strand_id
1 'polypeptide(L)'
;MKLKSLIPLMFIVVLAMSYNAFAADTGTVNINATVVGTCKFTTNTANINVSLDPSIGGTVTGSGTLVFWCTKNANYTVSDDDGLYESGANQNRVFNSTANEYIPYAFSYNPTSGTGSGPQNPINLSVTASFAQTDYQNASAGTYTDTVTITVNP
;
A
#
# COMPACT_ATOMS: atom_id res chain seq x y z
N MET A 1 -80.72 11.69 69.68
CA MET A 1 -80.51 12.64 70.81
C MET A 1 -79.35 12.05 71.63
N LYS A 2 -78.11 12.53 71.60
CA LYS A 2 -77.63 13.91 71.78
C LYS A 2 -76.36 14.19 70.95
N LEU A 3 -76.29 15.44 70.54
CA LEU A 3 -75.23 16.16 69.84
C LEU A 3 -74.11 16.59 70.82
N LYS A 4 -72.87 16.77 70.31
CA LYS A 4 -71.83 17.81 70.63
C LYS A 4 -70.40 17.20 70.52
N SER A 5 -69.66 17.47 69.45
CA SER A 5 -68.75 18.62 69.23
C SER A 5 -67.37 18.44 69.89
N LEU A 6 -66.30 18.40 69.08
CA LEU A 6 -65.08 19.24 69.18
C LEU A 6 -63.91 18.65 68.36
N ILE A 7 -63.52 19.36 67.29
CA ILE A 7 -62.25 19.22 66.57
C ILE A 7 -61.16 19.94 67.41
N PRO A 8 -59.91 19.41 67.44
CA PRO A 8 -58.79 20.31 67.28
C PRO A 8 -57.82 19.86 66.18
N LEU A 9 -57.49 20.87 65.38
CA LEU A 9 -56.43 21.02 64.40
C LEU A 9 -55.07 20.56 64.98
N MET A 10 -54.39 19.59 64.34
CA MET A 10 -52.99 19.28 64.67
C MET A 10 -52.14 19.29 63.39
N PHE A 11 -51.20 20.25 63.40
CA PHE A 11 -50.23 20.60 62.39
C PHE A 11 -49.46 19.39 61.85
N ILE A 12 -49.50 19.20 60.53
CA ILE A 12 -48.50 18.41 59.81
C ILE A 12 -47.21 19.22 59.80
N VAL A 13 -46.27 18.90 60.71
CA VAL A 13 -44.90 19.43 60.67
C VAL A 13 -44.16 18.65 59.58
N VAL A 14 -44.14 19.21 58.37
CA VAL A 14 -43.23 18.76 57.30
C VAL A 14 -41.83 19.28 57.65
N LEU A 15 -40.99 18.43 58.22
CA LEU A 15 -39.56 18.69 58.32
C LEU A 15 -38.99 18.78 56.90
N ALA A 16 -38.80 19.99 56.40
CA ALA A 16 -38.07 20.24 55.16
C ALA A 16 -36.58 19.94 55.40
N MET A 17 -36.19 18.68 55.23
CA MET A 17 -34.80 18.32 55.03
C MET A 17 -34.38 18.90 53.68
N SER A 18 -33.71 20.05 53.70
CA SER A 18 -33.10 20.66 52.52
C SER A 18 -31.89 19.81 52.10
N TYR A 19 -32.15 18.75 51.34
CA TYR A 19 -31.13 18.05 50.59
C TYR A 19 -30.62 19.01 49.51
N ASN A 20 -29.38 19.48 49.64
CA ASN A 20 -28.67 20.10 48.52
C ASN A 20 -28.39 18.98 47.51
N ALA A 21 -29.33 18.73 46.60
CA ALA A 21 -29.11 17.85 45.47
C ALA A 21 -28.14 18.57 44.52
N PHE A 22 -26.86 18.20 44.54
CA PHE A 22 -25.94 18.59 43.49
C PHE A 22 -26.41 17.91 42.19
N ALA A 23 -27.06 18.67 41.31
CA ALA A 23 -27.40 18.20 39.97
C ALA A 23 -26.10 18.11 39.17
N ALA A 24 -25.52 16.91 39.12
CA ALA A 24 -24.42 16.64 38.22
C ALA A 24 -24.97 16.59 36.79
N ASP A 25 -24.37 17.38 35.91
CA ASP A 25 -24.66 17.38 34.47
C ASP A 25 -23.49 16.70 33.75
N THR A 26 -23.78 16.04 32.63
CA THR A 26 -22.78 15.25 31.89
C THR A 26 -22.78 15.62 30.43
N GLY A 27 -21.59 15.94 29.90
CA GLY A 27 -21.35 16.08 28.47
C GLY A 27 -20.78 14.79 27.86
N THR A 28 -21.08 14.54 26.59
CA THR A 28 -20.43 13.47 25.82
C THR A 28 -19.40 14.07 24.87
N VAL A 29 -18.19 13.50 24.85
CA VAL A 29 -17.17 13.84 23.87
C VAL A 29 -17.03 12.66 22.90
N ASN A 30 -17.34 12.91 21.63
CA ASN A 30 -17.10 11.94 20.57
C ASN A 30 -15.66 12.08 20.07
N ILE A 31 -14.91 10.97 20.12
CA ILE A 31 -13.56 10.90 19.57
C ILE A 31 -13.61 10.01 18.35
N ASN A 32 -13.20 10.55 17.21
CA ASN A 32 -13.14 9.84 15.93
C ASN A 32 -11.71 9.81 15.43
N ALA A 33 -11.31 8.69 14.82
CA ALA A 33 -10.02 8.53 14.17
C ALA A 33 -10.23 7.87 12.80
N THR A 34 -9.47 8.30 11.80
CA THR A 34 -9.48 7.72 10.45
C THR A 34 -8.10 7.19 10.13
N VAL A 35 -8.03 5.96 9.63
CA VAL A 35 -6.79 5.35 9.11
C VAL A 35 -6.82 5.44 7.60
N VAL A 36 -5.78 6.03 7.02
CA VAL A 36 -5.62 6.13 5.56
C VAL A 36 -4.93 4.87 5.03
N GLY A 37 -5.46 4.30 3.95
CA GLY A 37 -4.80 3.20 3.22
C GLY A 37 -3.50 3.70 2.60
N THR A 38 -2.40 2.98 2.80
CA THR A 38 -1.08 3.37 2.27
C THR A 38 -0.29 2.12 1.94
N CYS A 39 0.49 2.19 0.86
CA CYS A 39 1.54 1.23 0.55
C CYS A 39 2.90 1.93 0.59
N LYS A 40 3.94 1.23 1.07
CA LYS A 40 5.29 1.77 1.18
C LYS A 40 6.33 0.69 0.92
N PHE A 41 7.31 1.01 0.07
CA PHE A 41 8.49 0.18 -0.11
C PHE A 41 9.39 0.20 1.13
N THR A 42 9.81 -0.98 1.57
CA THR A 42 10.93 -1.20 2.49
C THR A 42 12.23 -1.41 1.71
N THR A 43 12.13 -2.04 0.54
CA THR A 43 13.22 -2.16 -0.45
C THR A 43 12.67 -1.69 -1.79
N ASN A 44 13.12 -0.51 -2.23
CA ASN A 44 12.64 0.18 -3.42
C ASN A 44 13.62 0.14 -4.59
N THR A 45 14.66 -0.69 -4.51
CA THR A 45 15.63 -0.88 -5.59
C THR A 45 15.95 -2.36 -5.73
N ALA A 46 15.93 -2.84 -6.96
CA ALA A 46 16.35 -4.18 -7.34
C ALA A 46 17.13 -4.06 -8.65
N ASN A 47 18.25 -4.78 -8.75
CA ASN A 47 19.06 -4.82 -9.96
C ASN A 47 18.86 -6.17 -10.63
N ILE A 48 18.52 -6.16 -11.92
CA ILE A 48 18.52 -7.36 -12.76
C ILE A 48 19.78 -7.28 -13.63
N ASN A 49 20.78 -8.10 -13.32
CA ASN A 49 22.02 -8.16 -14.07
C ASN A 49 22.08 -9.48 -14.85
N VAL A 50 22.18 -9.38 -16.18
CA VAL A 50 22.31 -10.53 -17.08
C VAL A 50 23.49 -10.32 -18.04
N SER A 51 24.02 -11.42 -18.56
CA SER A 51 25.02 -11.38 -19.65
C SER A 51 24.37 -11.92 -20.91
N LEU A 52 24.36 -11.10 -21.96
CA LEU A 52 23.85 -11.48 -23.28
C LEU A 52 25.03 -11.88 -24.15
N ASP A 53 25.16 -13.19 -24.41
CA ASP A 53 26.19 -13.75 -25.27
C ASP A 53 25.56 -14.29 -26.57
N PRO A 54 25.76 -13.59 -27.71
CA PRO A 54 25.24 -14.02 -29.01
C PRO A 54 25.73 -15.41 -29.45
N SER A 55 26.86 -15.90 -28.94
CA SER A 55 27.48 -17.16 -29.34
C SER A 55 26.88 -18.40 -28.65
N ILE A 56 26.30 -18.23 -27.46
CA ILE A 56 25.64 -19.30 -26.70
C ILE A 56 24.22 -19.51 -27.20
N GLY A 57 23.52 -18.40 -27.48
CA GLY A 57 22.12 -18.38 -27.87
C GLY A 57 21.14 -18.72 -26.75
N GLY A 58 19.85 -18.76 -27.10
CA GLY A 58 18.73 -18.97 -26.17
C GLY A 58 18.18 -17.69 -25.54
N THR A 59 17.11 -17.85 -24.75
CA THR A 59 16.54 -16.76 -23.96
C THR A 59 17.32 -16.59 -22.67
N VAL A 60 17.70 -15.35 -22.35
CA VAL A 60 18.37 -15.02 -21.09
C VAL A 60 17.37 -14.34 -20.17
N THR A 61 17.25 -14.83 -18.94
CA THR A 61 16.32 -14.31 -17.94
C THR A 61 17.07 -13.93 -16.67
N GLY A 62 16.70 -12.79 -16.08
CA GLY A 62 17.18 -12.36 -14.78
C GLY A 62 16.02 -11.87 -13.91
N SER A 63 16.21 -11.91 -12.59
CA SER A 63 15.19 -11.54 -11.62
C SER A 63 15.74 -10.68 -10.49
N GLY A 64 14.90 -9.82 -9.94
CA GLY A 64 15.14 -9.03 -8.75
C GLY A 64 13.95 -9.07 -7.80
N THR A 65 14.12 -8.54 -6.59
CA THR A 65 13.06 -8.49 -5.59
C THR A 65 12.99 -7.10 -4.98
N LEU A 66 11.80 -6.50 -5.06
CA LEU A 66 11.40 -5.35 -4.26
C LEU A 66 10.60 -5.84 -3.05
N VAL A 67 10.53 -5.02 -2.01
CA VAL A 67 9.79 -5.35 -0.79
C VAL A 67 8.95 -4.15 -0.40
N PHE A 68 7.65 -4.34 -0.18
CA PHE A 68 6.73 -3.30 0.25
C PHE A 68 5.74 -3.83 1.29
N TRP A 69 5.03 -2.93 1.97
CA TRP A 69 3.88 -3.30 2.80
C TRP A 69 2.73 -2.36 2.51
N CYS A 70 1.50 -2.83 2.73
CA CYS A 70 0.29 -2.00 2.66
C CYS A 70 -0.48 -2.06 3.98
N THR A 71 -1.23 -1.00 4.29
CA THR A 71 -2.14 -0.93 5.45
C THR A 71 -2.98 -2.20 5.53
N LYS A 72 -3.16 -2.72 6.75
CA LYS A 72 -3.91 -3.97 6.96
C LYS A 72 -5.31 -3.85 6.35
N ASN A 73 -5.70 -4.84 5.56
CA ASN A 73 -6.97 -4.93 4.83
C ASN A 73 -7.18 -3.88 3.73
N ALA A 74 -6.19 -3.05 3.41
CA ALA A 74 -6.23 -2.23 2.20
C ALA A 74 -5.92 -3.12 0.99
N ASN A 75 -6.72 -3.06 -0.06
CA ASN A 75 -6.36 -3.68 -1.32
C ASN A 75 -5.18 -2.93 -1.94
N TYR A 76 -4.48 -3.52 -2.90
CA TYR A 76 -3.47 -2.81 -3.66
C TYR A 76 -3.38 -3.34 -5.09
N THR A 77 -2.83 -2.50 -5.96
CA THR A 77 -2.40 -2.85 -7.31
C THR A 77 -0.96 -2.44 -7.52
N VAL A 78 -0.25 -3.16 -8.37
CA VAL A 78 1.11 -2.86 -8.83
C VAL A 78 1.06 -2.55 -10.31
N SER A 79 1.73 -1.48 -10.72
CA SER A 79 1.91 -1.08 -12.11
C SER A 79 3.34 -0.63 -12.34
N ASP A 80 3.73 -0.50 -13.60
CA ASP A 80 5.02 0.01 -14.03
C ASP A 80 4.87 1.05 -15.15
N ASP A 81 5.97 1.71 -15.51
CA ASP A 81 6.03 2.74 -16.55
C ASP A 81 6.61 2.24 -17.88
N ASP A 82 6.81 0.93 -18.04
CA ASP A 82 7.47 0.29 -19.18
C ASP A 82 8.98 0.62 -19.38
N GLY A 83 9.59 1.43 -18.51
CA GLY A 83 11.01 1.79 -18.59
C GLY A 83 11.26 3.26 -18.92
N LEU A 84 12.51 3.60 -19.23
CA LEU A 84 12.94 4.92 -19.68
C LEU A 84 13.04 5.02 -21.20
N TYR A 85 13.21 3.87 -21.86
CA TYR A 85 13.51 3.75 -23.29
C TYR A 85 12.48 2.93 -24.06
N GLU A 86 11.28 2.80 -23.50
CA GLU A 86 10.13 2.15 -24.09
C GLU A 86 9.79 2.74 -25.46
N SER A 87 9.27 1.89 -26.35
CA SER A 87 8.73 2.33 -27.65
C SER A 87 7.20 2.38 -27.68
N GLY A 88 6.55 2.07 -26.57
CA GLY A 88 5.10 1.99 -26.41
C GLY A 88 4.72 1.04 -25.28
N ALA A 89 3.42 0.85 -25.09
CA ALA A 89 2.89 0.02 -24.00
C ALA A 89 3.46 -1.41 -24.05
N ASN A 90 4.04 -1.87 -22.93
CA ASN A 90 4.72 -3.17 -22.78
C ASN A 90 5.83 -3.41 -23.83
N GLN A 91 6.51 -2.35 -24.29
CA GLN A 91 7.62 -2.44 -25.23
C GLN A 91 8.91 -1.92 -24.56
N ASN A 92 9.30 -2.56 -23.46
CA ASN A 92 10.49 -2.22 -22.69
C ASN A 92 11.76 -2.48 -23.51
N ARG A 93 12.77 -1.61 -23.37
CA ARG A 93 14.06 -1.77 -24.06
C ARG A 93 15.21 -1.23 -23.22
N VAL A 94 16.35 -1.90 -23.26
CA VAL A 94 17.61 -1.38 -22.75
C VAL A 94 18.33 -0.58 -23.83
N PHE A 95 19.06 0.46 -23.43
CA PHE A 95 19.78 1.35 -24.33
C PHE A 95 21.28 1.34 -24.07
N ASN A 96 22.07 1.27 -25.13
CA ASN A 96 23.52 1.48 -25.12
C ASN A 96 23.83 2.84 -25.76
N SER A 97 24.25 3.80 -24.94
CA SER A 97 24.54 5.17 -25.38
C SER A 97 25.77 5.30 -26.28
N THR A 98 26.71 4.35 -26.21
CA THR A 98 27.94 4.37 -27.03
C THR A 98 27.67 3.86 -28.44
N ALA A 99 26.91 2.77 -28.56
CA ALA A 99 26.52 2.20 -29.85
C ALA A 99 25.28 2.90 -30.46
N ASN A 100 24.53 3.65 -29.65
CA ASN A 100 23.21 4.19 -30.00
C ASN A 100 22.25 3.08 -30.47
N GLU A 101 22.19 2.00 -29.70
CA GLU A 101 21.42 0.79 -30.00
C GLU A 101 20.46 0.45 -28.85
N TYR A 102 19.37 -0.21 -29.19
CA TYR A 102 18.36 -0.67 -28.25
C TYR A 102 18.19 -2.19 -28.36
N ILE A 103 17.97 -2.85 -27.22
CA ILE A 103 17.60 -4.26 -27.16
C ILE A 103 16.27 -4.38 -26.41
N PRO A 104 15.20 -4.91 -27.02
CA PRO A 104 13.94 -5.16 -26.32
C PRO A 104 14.06 -6.27 -25.27
N TYR A 105 13.21 -6.19 -24.26
CA TYR A 105 13.05 -7.25 -23.27
C TYR A 105 11.60 -7.35 -22.82
N ALA A 106 11.20 -8.55 -22.41
CA ALA A 106 9.92 -8.77 -21.73
C ALA A 106 10.10 -8.51 -20.24
N PHE A 107 9.28 -7.64 -19.67
CA PHE A 107 9.23 -7.36 -18.24
C PHE A 107 7.98 -7.96 -17.59
N SER A 108 8.12 -8.49 -16.38
CA SER A 108 6.98 -8.99 -15.61
C SER A 108 7.24 -8.91 -14.11
N TYR A 109 6.16 -8.89 -13.33
CA TYR A 109 6.23 -8.89 -11.88
C TYR A 109 5.04 -9.57 -11.23
N ASN A 110 5.28 -10.08 -10.02
CA ASN A 110 4.26 -10.75 -9.21
C ASN A 110 4.52 -10.48 -7.71
N PRO A 111 3.49 -10.11 -6.93
CA PRO A 111 2.07 -9.98 -7.31
C PRO A 111 1.75 -8.68 -8.06
N THR A 112 0.68 -8.69 -8.87
CA THR A 112 0.13 -7.48 -9.52
C THR A 112 -0.99 -6.84 -8.71
N SER A 113 -1.59 -7.56 -7.75
CA SER A 113 -2.59 -7.05 -6.82
C SER A 113 -2.70 -7.93 -5.58
N GLY A 114 -3.35 -7.43 -4.53
CA GLY A 114 -3.63 -8.21 -3.33
C GLY A 114 -4.20 -7.37 -2.18
N THR A 115 -4.02 -7.85 -0.95
CA THR A 115 -4.46 -7.15 0.26
C THR A 115 -3.31 -7.03 1.27
N GLY A 116 -3.16 -5.84 1.84
CA GLY A 116 -2.13 -5.52 2.82
C GLY A 116 -2.33 -6.23 4.16
N SER A 117 -1.22 -6.60 4.80
CA SER A 117 -1.18 -7.23 6.12
C SER A 117 -0.48 -6.38 7.19
N GLY A 118 -0.26 -5.10 6.89
CA GLY A 118 0.44 -4.14 7.75
C GLY A 118 1.97 -4.25 7.66
N PRO A 119 2.70 -3.33 8.32
CA PRO A 119 4.14 -3.17 8.17
C PRO A 119 4.97 -4.35 8.68
N GLN A 120 4.42 -5.20 9.55
CA GLN A 120 5.12 -6.38 10.09
C GLN A 120 5.03 -7.61 9.19
N ASN A 121 4.22 -7.54 8.12
CA ASN A 121 4.04 -8.61 7.16
C ASN A 121 4.31 -8.05 5.76
N PRO A 122 5.58 -7.74 5.43
CA PRO A 122 5.93 -7.21 4.12
C PRO A 122 5.67 -8.24 3.02
N ILE A 123 5.40 -7.73 1.82
CA ILE A 123 5.13 -8.46 0.59
C ILE A 123 6.38 -8.37 -0.29
N ASN A 124 6.86 -9.53 -0.74
CA ASN A 124 7.91 -9.61 -1.73
C ASN A 124 7.31 -9.46 -3.13
N LEU A 125 7.82 -8.51 -3.90
CA LEU A 125 7.49 -8.30 -5.30
C LEU A 125 8.67 -8.81 -6.14
N SER A 126 8.47 -9.96 -6.78
CA SER A 126 9.44 -10.50 -7.73
C SER A 126 9.29 -9.77 -9.06
N VAL A 127 10.39 -9.25 -9.60
CA VAL A 127 10.49 -8.62 -10.92
C VAL A 127 11.39 -9.46 -11.81
N THR A 128 11.03 -9.63 -13.08
CA THR A 128 11.76 -10.49 -14.03
C THR A 128 11.90 -9.78 -15.36
N ALA A 129 13.09 -9.86 -15.95
CA ALA A 129 13.37 -9.41 -17.31
C ALA A 129 13.87 -10.58 -18.15
N SER A 130 13.41 -10.67 -19.40
CA SER A 130 13.75 -11.74 -20.33
C SER A 130 14.10 -11.20 -21.71
N PHE A 131 15.24 -11.64 -22.24
CA PHE A 131 15.80 -11.19 -23.52
C PHE A 131 15.81 -12.38 -24.50
N ALA A 132 15.15 -12.25 -25.64
CA ALA A 132 15.19 -13.29 -26.67
C ALA A 132 16.47 -13.18 -27.50
N GLN A 133 17.03 -14.31 -27.92
CA GLN A 133 18.26 -14.34 -28.74
C GLN A 133 18.17 -13.45 -29.99
N THR A 134 17.02 -13.46 -30.66
CA THR A 134 16.78 -12.68 -31.88
C THR A 134 16.98 -11.18 -31.69
N ASP A 135 16.83 -10.71 -30.45
CA ASP A 135 16.86 -9.29 -30.11
C ASP A 135 18.29 -8.79 -29.86
N TYR A 136 19.20 -9.67 -29.42
CA TYR A 136 20.58 -9.30 -29.09
C TYR A 136 21.64 -9.95 -29.98
N GLN A 137 21.27 -10.90 -30.85
CA GLN A 137 22.24 -11.64 -31.70
C GLN A 137 23.09 -10.74 -32.62
N ASN A 138 22.58 -9.56 -32.99
CA ASN A 138 23.26 -8.59 -33.85
C ASN A 138 23.64 -7.30 -33.10
N ALA A 139 23.46 -7.26 -31.78
CA ALA A 139 23.75 -6.08 -30.99
C ALA A 139 25.27 -5.86 -30.85
N SER A 140 25.68 -4.60 -30.86
CA SER A 140 27.06 -4.21 -30.59
C SER A 140 27.44 -4.54 -29.14
N ALA A 141 28.69 -4.95 -28.93
CA ALA A 141 29.20 -5.20 -27.59
C ALA A 141 29.19 -3.93 -26.75
N GLY A 142 28.77 -4.04 -25.49
CA GLY A 142 28.74 -2.93 -24.55
C GLY A 142 27.67 -3.10 -23.47
N THR A 143 27.51 -2.07 -22.67
CA THR A 143 26.52 -2.04 -21.59
C THR A 143 25.22 -1.44 -22.11
N TYR A 144 24.13 -2.16 -21.90
CA TYR A 144 22.78 -1.68 -22.15
C TYR A 144 22.07 -1.52 -20.81
N THR A 145 21.42 -0.37 -20.60
CA THR A 145 20.72 -0.05 -19.35
C THR A 145 19.32 0.45 -19.60
N ASP A 146 18.43 0.19 -18.66
CA ASP A 146 17.10 0.78 -18.57
C ASP A 146 16.75 1.02 -17.10
N THR A 147 15.71 1.79 -16.82
CA THR A 147 15.17 1.99 -15.48
C THR A 147 13.65 1.96 -15.54
N VAL A 148 13.06 0.94 -14.92
CA VAL A 148 11.60 0.78 -14.79
C VAL A 148 11.15 1.29 -13.43
N THR A 149 10.16 2.17 -13.40
CA THR A 149 9.53 2.68 -12.18
C THR A 149 8.34 1.80 -11.81
N ILE A 150 8.42 1.13 -10.66
CA ILE A 150 7.28 0.40 -10.10
C ILE A 150 6.46 1.31 -9.18
N THR A 151 5.15 1.32 -9.39
CA THR A 151 4.16 2.00 -8.53
C THR A 151 3.28 0.98 -7.81
N VAL A 152 3.08 1.17 -6.51
CA VAL A 152 2.12 0.39 -5.71
C VAL A 152 1.07 1.33 -5.15
N ASN A 153 -0.19 1.11 -5.50
CA ASN A 153 -1.30 1.94 -5.07
C ASN A 153 -2.28 1.15 -4.19
N PRO A 154 -2.67 1.65 -2.99
CA PRO A 154 -3.68 1.05 -2.13
C PRO A 154 -5.13 1.27 -2.62
#